data_AF-A0AAP2MI08-F1
#
_entry.id   AF-A0AAP2MI08-F1
#
_cell.length_a   1.000
_cell.length_b   1.000
_cell.length_c   1.000
_cell.angle_alpha   90.00
_cell.angle_beta   90.00
_cell.angle_gamma   90.00
#
_symmetry.space_group_name_H-M   'P 1'
#
loop_
_entity.id
_entity.type
_entity.pdbx_description
1 polymer ?
#
loop_
_entity_poly.entity_id
_entity_poly.type
_entity_poly.pdbx_seq_one_letter_code
_entity_poly.pdbx_strand_id
1 'polypeptide(L)'
;MLIDFVLASLHHLLVFGLIAMLVAEASLLRGTLDRQVLQRLAGIDMGYGICAMLLIVVGIARVAFGIKGHDFHLHNPWFHAKVGAFLLVGLLSVLPTVRFLRWRKALAANPIYVPDAAEIAKLRGIVRFELLLLAAIFVLAAAMARHGGLGL
;
A
#
# COMPACT_ATOMS: atom_id res chain seq x y z
N MET A 1 15.59 22.69 -4.33
CA MET A 1 14.59 23.23 -3.39
C MET A 1 13.15 23.00 -3.87
N LEU A 2 12.74 23.45 -5.06
CA LEU A 2 11.37 23.22 -5.55
C LEU A 2 11.07 21.74 -5.92
N ILE A 3 11.98 21.07 -6.65
CA ILE A 3 11.80 19.65 -7.06
C ILE A 3 11.66 18.74 -5.84
N ASP A 4 12.54 18.90 -4.84
CA ASP A 4 12.47 18.15 -3.59
C ASP A 4 11.14 18.38 -2.86
N PHE A 5 10.67 19.63 -2.76
CA PHE A 5 9.37 19.97 -2.17
C PHE A 5 8.20 19.29 -2.90
N VAL A 6 8.18 19.33 -4.24
CA VAL A 6 7.13 18.71 -5.05
C VAL A 6 7.15 17.19 -4.86
N LEU A 7 8.32 16.56 -4.99
CA LEU A 7 8.46 15.11 -4.83
C LEU A 7 8.10 14.66 -3.41
N ALA A 8 8.50 15.41 -2.38
CA ALA A 8 8.10 15.13 -1.01
C ALA A 8 6.58 15.24 -0.86
N SER A 9 5.97 16.32 -1.33
CA SER A 9 4.52 16.53 -1.24
C SER A 9 3.74 15.40 -1.94
N LEU A 10 4.14 15.06 -3.17
CA LEU A 10 3.55 13.94 -3.90
C LEU A 10 3.71 12.61 -3.16
N HIS A 11 4.89 12.33 -2.61
CA HIS A 11 5.12 11.10 -1.86
C HIS A 11 4.18 10.99 -0.66
N HIS A 12 3.99 12.06 0.12
CA HIS A 12 3.08 12.04 1.26
C HIS A 12 1.62 11.87 0.82
N LEU A 13 1.17 12.60 -0.21
CA LEU A 13 -0.19 12.46 -0.73
C LEU A 13 -0.48 11.04 -1.23
N LEU A 14 0.48 10.41 -1.92
CA LEU A 14 0.37 9.02 -2.37
C LEU A 14 0.30 8.04 -1.19
N VAL A 15 1.10 8.24 -0.15
CA VAL A 15 1.04 7.43 1.09
C VAL A 15 -0.32 7.56 1.77
N PHE A 16 -0.86 8.78 1.88
CA PHE A 16 -2.20 9.00 2.44
C PHE A 16 -3.28 8.33 1.58
N GLY A 17 -3.17 8.43 0.26
CA GLY A 17 -4.06 7.74 -0.67
C GLY A 17 -4.03 6.22 -0.50
N LEU A 18 -2.85 5.63 -0.39
CA LEU A 18 -2.67 4.19 -0.12
C LEU A 18 -3.36 3.76 1.18
N ILE A 19 -3.11 4.49 2.27
CA ILE A 19 -3.76 4.20 3.56
C ILE A 19 -5.28 4.31 3.44
N ALA A 20 -5.77 5.38 2.83
CA ALA A 20 -7.21 5.61 2.68
C ALA A 20 -7.90 4.48 1.90
N MET A 21 -7.29 4.04 0.80
CA MET A 21 -7.82 2.94 -0.01
C MET A 21 -7.76 1.60 0.72
N LEU A 22 -6.66 1.30 1.41
CA LEU A 22 -6.53 0.05 2.17
C LEU A 22 -7.49 0.00 3.37
N VAL A 23 -7.72 1.13 4.04
CA VAL A 23 -8.76 1.25 5.08
C VAL A 23 -10.15 1.08 4.49
N ALA A 24 -10.41 1.64 3.29
CA ALA A 24 -11.69 1.44 2.61
C ALA A 24 -11.91 -0.03 2.24
N GLU A 25 -10.91 -0.74 1.72
CA GLU A 25 -10.97 -2.18 1.49
C GLU A 25 -11.25 -2.96 2.77
N ALA A 26 -10.52 -2.65 3.86
CA ALA A 26 -10.75 -3.27 5.16
C ALA A 26 -12.18 -3.05 5.67
N SER A 27 -12.75 -1.87 5.42
CA SER A 27 -14.13 -1.52 5.78
C SER A 27 -15.13 -2.31 4.94
N LEU A 28 -14.99 -2.30 3.61
CA LEU A 28 -15.86 -3.01 2.69
C LEU A 28 -15.86 -4.52 2.95
N LEU A 29 -14.68 -5.10 3.19
CA LEU A 29 -14.55 -6.52 3.50
C LEU A 29 -15.29 -6.91 4.77
N ARG A 30 -15.46 -6.02 5.76
CA ARG A 30 -16.21 -6.31 6.99
C ARG A 30 -17.73 -6.36 6.78
N GLY A 31 -18.23 -5.64 5.78
CA GLY A 31 -19.65 -5.59 5.45
C GLY A 31 -20.14 -6.80 4.65
N THR A 32 -21.40 -6.72 4.22
CA THR A 32 -22.02 -7.66 3.28
C THR A 32 -21.48 -7.41 1.87
N LEU A 33 -20.95 -8.44 1.22
CA LEU A 33 -20.44 -8.35 -0.14
C LEU A 33 -21.56 -8.55 -1.16
N ASP A 34 -22.24 -7.47 -1.51
CA ASP A 34 -23.15 -7.43 -2.64
C ASP A 34 -22.42 -7.08 -3.96
N ARG A 35 -23.17 -7.00 -5.05
CA ARG A 35 -22.63 -6.68 -6.37
C ARG A 35 -21.92 -5.32 -6.42
N GLN A 36 -22.50 -4.30 -5.80
CA GLN A 36 -21.96 -2.94 -5.85
C GLN A 36 -20.68 -2.85 -5.02
N VAL A 37 -20.66 -3.50 -3.85
CA VAL A 37 -19.50 -3.58 -2.97
C VAL A 37 -18.35 -4.30 -3.66
N LEU A 38 -18.59 -5.43 -4.33
CA LEU A 38 -17.52 -6.15 -5.05
C LEU A 38 -16.93 -5.33 -6.21
N GLN A 39 -17.76 -4.58 -6.93
CA GLN A 39 -17.28 -3.68 -7.98
C GLN A 39 -16.45 -2.52 -7.41
N ARG A 40 -16.92 -1.90 -6.32
CA ARG A 40 -16.19 -0.84 -5.61
C ARG A 40 -14.87 -1.35 -5.05
N LEU A 41 -14.87 -2.53 -4.44
CA LEU A 41 -13.69 -3.17 -3.86
C LEU A 41 -12.60 -3.37 -4.92
N ALA A 42 -12.95 -3.94 -6.08
CA ALA A 42 -12.01 -4.11 -7.19
C ALA A 42 -11.52 -2.77 -7.80
N GLY A 43 -12.37 -1.74 -7.79
CA GLY A 43 -11.99 -0.40 -8.26
C GLY A 43 -11.01 0.30 -7.31
N ILE A 44 -11.26 0.20 -6.00
CA ILE A 44 -10.38 0.74 -4.96
C ILE A 44 -9.04 0.02 -4.97
N ASP A 45 -9.03 -1.32 -5.06
CA ASP A 45 -7.81 -2.14 -5.14
C ASP A 45 -6.97 -1.81 -6.39
N MET A 46 -7.61 -1.55 -7.53
CA MET A 46 -6.90 -1.06 -8.72
C MET A 46 -6.27 0.32 -8.48
N GLY A 47 -6.99 1.24 -7.84
CA GLY A 47 -6.47 2.55 -7.44
C GLY A 47 -5.30 2.44 -6.46
N TYR A 48 -5.40 1.54 -5.48
CA TYR A 48 -4.37 1.21 -4.51
C TYR A 48 -3.09 0.75 -5.23
N GLY A 49 -3.22 -0.21 -6.16
CA GLY A 49 -2.09 -0.72 -6.94
C GLY A 49 -1.42 0.37 -7.79
N ILE A 50 -2.19 1.22 -8.47
CA ILE A 50 -1.65 2.37 -9.23
C ILE A 50 -0.90 3.32 -8.30
N CYS A 51 -1.49 3.65 -7.14
CA CYS A 51 -0.88 4.54 -6.16
C CYS A 51 0.42 3.96 -5.60
N ALA A 52 0.47 2.65 -5.35
CA ALA A 52 1.68 1.95 -4.91
C ALA A 52 2.80 2.07 -5.94
N MET A 53 2.49 1.86 -7.23
CA MET A 53 3.47 1.99 -8.31
C MET A 53 3.98 3.43 -8.45
N LEU A 54 3.08 4.41 -8.39
CA LEU A 54 3.47 5.83 -8.40
C LEU A 54 4.34 6.17 -7.18
N LEU A 55 4.05 5.60 -6.01
CA LEU A 55 4.84 5.85 -4.80
C LEU A 55 6.27 5.32 -4.96
N ILE A 56 6.47 4.16 -5.61
CA ILE A 56 7.80 3.63 -5.93
C ILE A 56 8.55 4.60 -6.84
N VAL A 57 7.93 5.04 -7.94
CA VAL A 57 8.54 5.97 -8.90
C VAL A 57 8.94 7.28 -8.22
N VAL A 58 8.04 7.88 -7.45
CA VAL A 58 8.33 9.11 -6.69
C VAL A 58 9.38 8.86 -5.61
N GLY A 59 9.36 7.71 -4.94
CA GLY A 59 10.35 7.32 -3.94
C GLY A 59 11.76 7.23 -4.52
N ILE A 60 11.92 6.58 -5.68
CA ILE A 60 13.20 6.50 -6.40
C ILE A 60 13.66 7.90 -6.83
N ALA A 61 12.75 8.71 -7.39
CA ALA A 61 13.06 10.09 -7.77
C ALA A 61 13.54 10.93 -6.57
N ARG A 62 12.99 10.70 -5.36
CA ARG A 62 13.46 11.35 -4.13
C ARG A 62 14.86 10.91 -3.72
N VAL A 63 15.24 9.65 -3.95
CA VAL A 63 16.61 9.18 -3.66
C VAL A 63 17.61 9.76 -4.66
N ALA A 64 17.23 9.88 -5.93
CA ALA A 64 18.11 10.36 -6.99
C ALA A 64 18.26 11.90 -7.04
N PHE A 65 17.16 12.63 -6.81
CA PHE A 65 17.08 14.08 -7.00
C PHE A 65 16.73 14.87 -5.73
N GLY A 66 16.54 14.18 -4.59
CA GLY A 66 16.24 14.82 -3.31
C GLY A 66 17.45 15.47 -2.65
N ILE A 67 17.18 16.30 -1.64
CA ILE A 67 18.22 17.07 -0.95
C ILE A 67 19.20 16.17 -0.18
N LYS A 68 18.73 15.02 0.31
CA LYS A 68 19.59 14.01 0.95
C LYS A 68 20.15 13.13 -0.17
N GLY A 69 21.41 13.37 -0.55
CA GLY A 69 22.07 12.62 -1.63
C GLY A 69 21.97 11.10 -1.45
N HIS A 70 22.09 10.36 -2.55
CA HIS A 70 21.88 8.90 -2.60
C HIS A 70 22.60 8.10 -1.50
N ASP A 71 23.81 8.52 -1.10
CA ASP A 71 24.60 7.88 -0.04
C ASP A 71 23.90 7.84 1.32
N PHE A 72 23.10 8.86 1.67
CA PHE A 72 22.32 8.88 2.91
C PHE A 72 21.26 7.77 2.93
N HIS A 73 20.71 7.42 1.77
CA HIS A 73 19.70 6.37 1.66
C HIS A 73 20.32 4.98 1.64
N LEU A 74 21.40 4.79 0.88
CA LEU A 74 22.04 3.49 0.67
C LEU A 74 22.71 2.93 1.94
N HIS A 75 23.20 3.78 2.84
CA HIS A 75 23.85 3.32 4.09
C HIS A 75 22.92 3.33 5.30
N ASN A 76 21.63 3.67 5.13
CA ASN A 76 20.70 3.80 6.24
C ASN A 76 19.86 2.53 6.42
N PRO A 77 20.04 1.76 7.51
CA PRO A 77 19.30 0.52 7.73
C PRO A 77 17.79 0.74 7.86
N TRP A 78 17.37 1.90 8.39
CA TRP A 78 15.95 2.26 8.50
C TRP A 78 15.31 2.49 7.12
N PHE A 79 16.07 3.00 6.16
CA PHE A 79 15.61 3.14 4.78
C PHE A 79 15.34 1.77 4.15
N HIS A 80 16.31 0.85 4.24
CA HIS A 80 16.17 -0.51 3.71
C HIS A 80 15.04 -1.27 4.37
N ALA A 81 14.91 -1.18 5.70
CA ALA A 81 13.80 -1.79 6.42
C ALA A 81 12.45 -1.24 5.95
N LYS A 82 12.34 0.09 5.76
CA LYS A 82 11.11 0.72 5.26
C LYS A 82 10.76 0.24 3.85
N VAL A 83 11.75 0.21 2.95
CA VAL A 83 11.58 -0.26 1.57
C VAL A 83 11.19 -1.73 1.56
N GLY A 84 11.88 -2.58 2.33
CA GLY A 84 11.56 -3.99 2.45
C GLY A 84 10.15 -4.24 2.98
N ALA A 85 9.73 -3.50 4.00
CA ALA A 85 8.36 -3.56 4.51
C ALA A 85 7.33 -3.12 3.46
N PHE A 86 7.63 -2.07 2.68
CA PHE A 86 6.74 -1.61 1.61
C PHE A 86 6.63 -2.64 0.47
N LEU A 87 7.73 -3.29 0.09
CA LEU A 87 7.72 -4.38 -0.89
C LEU A 87 6.95 -5.60 -0.38
N LEU A 88 7.08 -5.92 0.92
CA LEU A 88 6.31 -6.99 1.54
C LEU A 88 4.81 -6.70 1.50
N VAL A 89 4.39 -5.46 1.79
CA VAL A 89 3.00 -5.02 1.62
C VAL A 89 2.56 -5.26 0.18
N GLY A 90 3.30 -4.76 -0.81
CA GLY A 90 2.95 -4.95 -2.22
C GLY A 90 2.84 -6.42 -2.65
N LEU A 91 3.72 -7.29 -2.14
CA LEU A 91 3.68 -8.73 -2.40
C LEU A 91 2.43 -9.38 -1.78
N LEU A 92 2.09 -9.01 -0.54
CA LEU A 92 0.89 -9.50 0.12
C LEU A 92 -0.38 -9.06 -0.62
N SER A 93 -0.39 -7.84 -1.16
CA SER A 93 -1.54 -7.24 -1.84
C SER A 93 -1.89 -7.94 -3.16
N VAL A 94 -0.94 -8.63 -3.78
CA VAL A 94 -1.21 -9.44 -4.98
C VAL A 94 -2.32 -10.46 -4.72
N LEU A 95 -2.37 -11.05 -3.52
CA LEU A 95 -3.37 -12.06 -3.20
C LEU A 95 -4.79 -11.48 -3.15
N PRO A 96 -5.10 -10.42 -2.36
CA PRO A 96 -6.36 -9.68 -2.44
C PRO A 96 -6.73 -9.26 -3.86
N THR A 97 -5.81 -8.62 -4.59
CA THR A 97 -6.05 -8.14 -5.96
C THR A 97 -6.52 -9.26 -6.88
N VAL A 98 -5.83 -10.39 -6.89
CA VAL A 98 -6.24 -11.54 -7.72
C VAL A 98 -7.61 -12.07 -7.31
N ARG A 99 -7.91 -12.14 -6.01
CA ARG A 99 -9.22 -12.62 -5.55
C ARG A 99 -10.35 -11.65 -5.89
N PHE A 100 -10.17 -10.35 -5.70
CA PHE A 100 -11.16 -9.33 -6.05
C PHE A 100 -11.47 -9.34 -7.54
N LEU A 101 -10.44 -9.46 -8.40
CA LEU A 101 -10.63 -9.60 -9.84
C LEU A 101 -11.39 -10.87 -10.21
N ARG A 102 -11.10 -12.01 -9.54
CA ARG A 102 -11.83 -13.27 -9.76
C ARG A 102 -13.29 -13.16 -9.33
N TRP A 103 -13.57 -12.57 -8.16
CA TRP A 103 -14.93 -12.36 -7.69
C TRP A 103 -15.72 -11.45 -8.63
N ARG A 104 -15.10 -10.36 -9.12
CA ARG A 104 -15.71 -9.49 -10.11
C ARG A 104 -16.09 -10.23 -11.40
N LYS A 105 -15.19 -11.09 -11.91
CA LYS A 105 -15.45 -11.93 -13.09
C LYS A 105 -16.56 -12.96 -12.83
N ALA A 106 -16.52 -13.65 -11.69
CA ALA A 106 -17.52 -14.65 -11.32
C ALA A 106 -18.92 -14.05 -11.19
N LEU A 107 -19.02 -12.85 -10.60
CA LEU A 107 -20.28 -12.11 -10.48
C LEU A 107 -20.81 -11.58 -11.81
N ALA A 108 -19.93 -11.24 -12.75
CA ALA A 108 -20.31 -10.87 -14.11
C ALA A 108 -20.90 -12.07 -14.87
N ALA A 109 -20.35 -13.28 -14.65
CA ALA A 109 -20.85 -14.51 -15.24
C ALA A 109 -22.11 -15.07 -14.55
N ASN A 110 -22.21 -14.92 -13.22
CA ASN A 110 -23.32 -15.41 -12.42
C ASN A 110 -23.79 -14.34 -11.41
N PRO A 111 -24.97 -13.73 -11.61
CA PRO A 111 -25.44 -12.67 -10.74
C PRO A 111 -25.75 -13.03 -9.29
N ILE A 112 -25.93 -14.31 -8.98
CA ILE A 112 -26.15 -14.82 -7.61
C ILE A 112 -24.85 -15.33 -6.97
N TYR A 113 -23.69 -15.12 -7.60
CA TYR A 113 -22.40 -15.51 -7.03
C TYR A 113 -22.13 -14.76 -5.72
N VAL A 114 -21.76 -15.52 -4.69
CA VAL A 114 -21.33 -15.00 -3.39
C VAL A 114 -19.94 -15.58 -3.09
N PRO A 115 -18.95 -14.76 -2.71
CA PRO A 115 -17.65 -15.26 -2.30
C PRO A 115 -17.72 -16.14 -1.05
N ASP A 116 -16.83 -17.12 -0.97
CA ASP A 116 -16.73 -18.01 0.18
C ASP A 116 -16.37 -17.26 1.48
N ALA A 117 -17.02 -17.60 2.58
CA ALA A 117 -16.84 -16.92 3.86
C ALA A 117 -15.43 -17.10 4.44
N ALA A 118 -14.81 -18.27 4.26
CA ALA A 118 -13.45 -18.51 4.74
C ALA A 118 -12.43 -17.71 3.90
N GLU A 119 -12.66 -17.59 2.59
CA GLU A 119 -11.87 -16.72 1.72
C GLU A 119 -11.96 -15.25 2.16
N ILE A 120 -13.16 -14.73 2.43
CA ILE A 120 -13.36 -13.37 2.93
C ILE A 120 -12.61 -13.16 4.26
N ALA A 121 -12.73 -14.11 5.20
CA ALA A 121 -12.04 -14.03 6.50
C ALA A 121 -10.51 -13.98 6.33
N LYS A 122 -9.96 -14.77 5.42
CA LYS A 122 -8.52 -14.75 5.09
C LYS A 122 -8.09 -13.40 4.53
N LEU A 123 -8.83 -12.84 3.56
CA LEU A 123 -8.48 -11.54 2.97
C LEU A 123 -8.60 -10.41 3.98
N ARG A 124 -9.59 -10.44 4.89
CA ARG A 124 -9.66 -9.49 6.02
C ARG A 124 -8.39 -9.53 6.88
N GLY A 125 -7.87 -10.72 7.15
CA GLY A 125 -6.64 -10.89 7.92
C GLY A 125 -5.43 -10.28 7.21
N ILE A 126 -5.30 -10.53 5.91
CA ILE A 126 -4.22 -9.99 5.07
C ILE A 126 -4.27 -8.46 5.05
N VAL A 127 -5.41 -7.87 4.71
CA VAL A 127 -5.56 -6.40 4.63
C VAL A 127 -5.28 -5.72 5.98
N ARG A 128 -5.69 -6.34 7.10
CA ARG A 128 -5.33 -5.84 8.43
C ARG A 128 -3.84 -5.92 8.72
N PHE A 129 -3.19 -6.99 8.29
CA PHE A 129 -1.75 -7.13 8.44
C PHE A 129 -0.98 -6.12 7.58
N GLU A 130 -1.46 -5.83 6.37
CA GLU A 130 -0.91 -4.76 5.51
C GLU A 130 -1.03 -3.39 6.18
N LEU A 131 -2.15 -3.08 6.85
CA LEU A 131 -2.29 -1.86 7.64
C LEU A 131 -1.28 -1.78 8.80
N LEU A 132 -0.99 -2.90 9.47
CA LEU A 132 0.05 -2.96 10.50
C LEU A 132 1.45 -2.73 9.91
N LEU A 133 1.74 -3.31 8.74
CA LEU A 133 2.99 -3.07 8.04
C LEU A 133 3.12 -1.62 7.58
N LEU A 134 2.03 -0.98 7.10
CA LEU A 134 2.01 0.45 6.81
C LEU A 134 2.33 1.27 8.06
N ALA A 135 1.74 0.95 9.22
CA ALA A 135 2.10 1.62 10.47
C ALA A 135 3.59 1.45 10.82
N ALA A 136 4.15 0.26 10.64
CA ALA A 136 5.59 0.00 10.83
C ALA A 136 6.46 0.85 9.88
N ILE A 137 6.07 1.00 8.62
CA ILE A 137 6.74 1.87 7.63
C ILE A 137 6.81 3.32 8.11
N PHE A 138 5.77 3.84 8.77
CA PHE A 138 5.79 5.19 9.37
C PHE A 138 6.77 5.30 10.53
N VAL A 139 6.82 4.29 11.41
CA VAL A 139 7.79 4.24 12.51
C VAL A 139 9.22 4.21 11.97
N LEU A 140 9.47 3.39 10.94
CA LEU A 140 10.77 3.31 10.27
C LEU A 140 11.15 4.63 9.57
N ALA A 141 10.18 5.31 8.96
CA ALA A 141 10.39 6.64 8.38
C ALA A 141 10.76 7.69 9.44
N ALA A 142 10.08 7.68 10.59
CA ALA A 142 10.41 8.55 11.72
C ALA A 142 11.79 8.23 12.29
N ALA A 143 12.12 6.96 12.46
CA ALA A 143 13.45 6.52 12.91
C ALA A 143 14.55 6.96 11.92
N MET A 144 14.32 6.80 10.61
CA MET A 144 15.22 7.28 9.56
C MET A 144 15.45 8.79 9.66
N ALA A 145 14.38 9.57 9.89
CA ALA A 145 14.46 11.02 9.99
C ALA A 145 15.22 11.50 11.22
N ARG A 146 15.12 10.77 12.35
CA ARG A 146 15.73 11.14 13.64
C ARG A 146 17.11 10.56 13.86
N HIS A 147 17.39 9.37 13.31
CA HIS A 147 18.60 8.59 13.63
C HIS A 147 19.50 8.29 12.43
N GLY A 148 19.10 8.65 11.20
CA GLY A 148 19.97 8.97 10.06
C GLY A 148 20.96 7.93 9.51
N GLY A 149 21.15 6.78 10.17
CA GLY A 149 22.26 5.84 9.93
C GLY A 149 22.97 5.62 11.26
N LEU A 150 22.48 4.70 12.09
CA LEU A 150 23.07 4.29 13.38
C LEU A 150 23.71 5.44 14.19
N GLY A 151 22.88 6.32 14.76
CA GLY A 151 23.29 7.13 15.90
C GLY A 151 23.30 6.29 17.19
N LEU A 152 24.30 5.41 17.31
CA LEU A 152 24.99 5.12 18.56
C LEU A 152 26.32 5.88 18.53
#